data_AF-A0A1A8S795-F1
#
_entry.id   AF-A0A1A8S795-F1
#
_cell.length_a   1.000
_cell.length_b   1.000
_cell.length_c   1.000
_cell.angle_alpha   90.00
_cell.angle_beta   90.00
_cell.angle_gamma   90.00
#
_symmetry.space_group_name_H-M   'P 1'
#
loop_
_entity.id
_entity.type
_entity.pdbx_description
1 polymer ?
#
loop_
_entity_poly.entity_id
_entity_poly.type
_entity_poly.pdbx_seq_one_letter_code
_entity_poly.pdbx_strand_id
1 'polypeptide(L)'
;MMSDASDMLAAALEQMDGIIAGSKALDYSNGLFDCQSPTSPFMGSLRALHLLEDLRSVLEMMDTEERESLRCQIPESTADSMVEWLHGHLSNGHISLGGGDHYQERLSRLESDKESLVLQVSVLTDQVEAQGEKIRDLDLCLEEHREKLNATEEMLQQELLCRTSLETQKLELMSEVSNLKLKLNAMEKERMNFDERFRDSDDLILEINELRYRLTDLESEKLQYEKKLKSTKEELTLLRRQLEGKDGEMRRIQSETGFKSIAMSNADSLERVSHPDETLRKRLKEK
;
A
#
# COMPACT_ATOMS: atom_id res chain seq x y z
N MET A 1 24.83 -5.86 28.32
CA MET A 1 26.22 -6.28 28.64
C MET A 1 27.16 -6.09 27.43
N MET A 2 26.97 -5.08 26.58
CA MET A 2 27.84 -4.80 25.40
C MET A 2 28.65 -3.50 25.56
N SER A 3 28.50 -2.77 26.67
CA SER A 3 29.17 -1.48 26.91
C SER A 3 30.62 -1.63 27.38
N ASP A 4 30.94 -2.61 28.23
CA ASP A 4 32.28 -2.74 28.85
C ASP A 4 33.41 -2.88 27.83
N ALA A 5 33.21 -3.67 26.76
CA ALA A 5 34.23 -3.87 25.75
C ALA A 5 34.44 -2.63 24.86
N SER A 6 33.37 -1.88 24.58
CA SER A 6 33.43 -0.64 23.81
C SER A 6 34.10 0.48 24.60
N ASP A 7 33.79 0.57 25.89
CA ASP A 7 34.35 1.59 26.79
C ASP A 7 35.84 1.32 27.06
N MET A 8 36.25 0.05 27.20
CA MET A 8 37.67 -0.32 27.29
C MET A 8 38.46 0.06 26.03
N LEU A 9 37.86 -0.13 24.85
CA LEU A 9 38.54 0.17 23.58
C LEU A 9 38.64 1.69 23.34
N ALA A 10 37.60 2.44 23.70
CA ALA A 10 37.63 3.90 23.68
C ALA A 10 38.70 4.47 24.64
N ALA A 11 38.78 3.93 25.86
CA ALA A 11 39.80 4.35 26.84
C ALA A 11 41.23 4.02 26.39
N ALA A 12 41.44 2.90 25.71
CA ALA A 12 42.75 2.52 25.17
C ALA A 12 43.20 3.44 24.02
N LEU A 13 42.28 3.84 23.13
CA LEU A 13 42.57 4.77 22.04
C LEU A 13 42.90 6.17 22.56
N GLU A 14 42.16 6.67 23.55
CA GLU A 14 42.46 7.95 24.22
C GLU A 14 43.83 7.92 24.93
N GLN A 15 44.25 6.75 25.42
CA GLN A 15 45.56 6.57 26.03
C GLN A 15 46.69 6.60 24.98
N MET A 16 46.50 6.03 23.79
CA MET A 16 47.46 6.14 22.69
C MET A 16 47.59 7.57 22.18
N ASP A 17 46.46 8.28 22.02
CA ASP A 17 46.48 9.69 21.62
C ASP A 17 47.20 10.57 22.65
N GLY A 18 47.03 10.30 23.95
CA GLY A 18 47.76 11.00 25.00
C GLY A 18 49.28 10.80 24.94
N ILE A 19 49.75 9.64 24.46
CA ILE A 19 51.17 9.35 24.26
C ILE A 19 51.70 10.04 22.99
N ILE A 20 50.94 9.99 21.89
CA ILE A 20 51.32 10.60 20.61
C ILE A 20 51.34 12.14 20.68
N ALA A 21 50.37 12.73 21.40
CA ALA A 21 50.28 14.17 21.61
C ALA A 21 51.24 14.70 22.70
N GLY A 22 51.98 13.82 23.39
CA GLY A 22 52.90 14.18 24.46
C GLY A 22 52.23 14.67 25.76
N SER A 23 50.91 14.52 25.91
CA SER A 23 50.14 14.98 27.07
C SER A 23 50.14 13.99 28.24
N LYS A 24 50.44 12.72 27.99
CA LYS A 24 50.76 11.70 29.00
C LYS A 24 52.21 11.27 28.84
N ALA A 25 53.13 12.10 29.33
CA ALA A 25 54.49 11.64 29.58
C ALA A 25 54.42 10.52 30.62
N LEU A 26 54.70 9.28 30.21
CA LEU A 26 55.23 8.29 31.15
C LEU A 26 56.50 8.94 31.70
N ASP A 27 56.66 9.05 33.02
CA ASP A 27 57.81 9.66 33.72
C ASP A 27 59.14 8.93 33.43
N TYR A 28 59.52 8.80 32.16
CA TYR A 28 60.89 8.75 31.75
C TYR A 28 61.33 10.20 31.61
N SER A 29 62.06 10.63 32.64
CA SER A 29 62.72 11.91 32.81
C SER A 29 63.51 12.31 31.55
N ASN A 30 62.81 12.87 30.57
CA ASN A 30 63.38 13.43 29.35
C ASN A 30 63.35 14.95 29.48
N GLY A 31 64.54 15.55 29.64
CA GLY A 31 64.77 16.90 29.15
C GLY A 31 65.11 18.00 30.14
N LEU A 32 65.28 17.70 31.44
CA LEU A 32 65.91 18.64 32.37
C LEU A 32 66.93 17.89 33.23
N PHE A 33 68.10 17.64 32.65
CA PHE A 33 69.25 17.14 33.42
C PHE A 33 69.65 18.23 34.42
N ASP A 34 69.24 18.03 35.66
CA ASP A 34 69.74 18.81 36.79
C ASP A 34 71.23 18.49 36.94
N CYS A 35 72.10 19.46 36.68
CA CYS A 35 73.57 19.31 36.60
C CYS A 35 74.25 18.89 37.91
N GLN A 36 73.49 18.45 38.92
CA GLN A 36 73.92 18.31 40.31
C GLN A 36 73.89 16.86 40.83
N SER A 37 73.54 15.86 40.00
CA SER A 37 73.50 14.47 40.50
C SER A 37 74.90 13.81 40.58
N PRO A 38 75.34 13.26 41.73
CA PRO A 38 76.75 12.90 41.96
C PRO A 38 77.31 11.69 41.21
N THR A 39 76.50 10.93 40.46
CA THR A 39 76.83 9.54 40.07
C THR A 39 76.72 9.18 38.58
N SER A 40 76.66 10.14 37.64
CA SER A 40 76.60 9.82 36.20
C SER A 40 78.00 9.67 35.55
N PRO A 41 78.37 8.49 35.01
CA PRO A 41 79.69 8.23 34.43
C PRO A 41 79.87 8.77 33.00
N PHE A 42 78.79 9.07 32.27
CA PHE A 42 78.86 9.61 30.90
C PHE A 42 78.85 11.14 30.83
N MET A 43 78.43 11.81 31.92
CA MET A 43 78.28 13.28 31.99
C MET A 43 79.47 13.98 32.70
N GLY A 44 80.50 13.23 33.11
CA GLY A 44 81.67 13.78 33.77
C GLY A 44 82.43 14.81 32.92
N SER A 45 82.47 14.60 31.60
CA SER A 45 83.08 15.55 30.64
C SER A 45 82.29 16.85 30.54
N LEU A 46 80.95 16.77 30.46
CA LEU A 46 80.08 17.95 30.45
C LEU A 46 80.12 18.73 31.78
N ARG A 47 80.28 18.04 32.91
CA ARG A 47 80.47 18.70 34.22
C ARG A 47 81.83 19.39 34.32
N ALA A 48 82.89 18.77 33.81
CA ALA A 48 84.21 19.39 33.74
C ALA A 48 84.20 20.66 32.87
N LEU A 49 83.46 20.66 31.75
CA LEU A 49 83.30 21.84 30.90
C LEU A 49 82.53 22.97 31.61
N HIS A 50 81.44 22.66 32.34
CA HIS A 50 80.73 23.68 33.12
C HIS A 50 81.60 24.29 34.23
N LEU A 51 82.34 23.46 34.97
CA LEU A 51 83.25 23.94 36.01
C LEU A 51 84.41 24.78 35.43
N LEU A 52 84.88 24.46 34.23
CA LEU A 52 85.86 25.28 33.52
C LEU A 52 85.27 26.65 33.12
N GLU A 53 84.02 26.69 32.68
CA GLU A 53 83.35 27.96 32.35
C GLU A 53 83.07 28.81 33.60
N ASP A 54 82.64 28.18 34.69
CA ASP A 54 82.48 28.87 35.99
C ASP A 54 83.81 29.44 36.49
N LEU A 55 84.89 28.64 36.45
CA LEU A 55 86.24 29.08 36.82
C LEU A 55 86.70 30.23 35.92
N ARG A 56 86.45 30.14 34.61
CA ARG A 56 86.78 31.20 33.65
C ARG A 56 86.03 32.49 33.99
N SER A 57 84.73 32.42 34.24
CA SER A 57 83.91 33.59 34.61
C SER A 57 84.42 34.26 35.88
N VAL A 58 84.80 33.47 36.90
CA VAL A 58 85.36 34.01 38.14
C VAL A 58 86.71 34.66 37.88
N LEU A 59 87.61 34.01 37.14
CA LEU A 59 88.91 34.57 36.80
C LEU A 59 88.80 35.85 35.98
N GLU A 60 87.86 35.96 35.04
CA GLU A 60 87.64 37.17 34.22
C GLU A 60 87.20 38.38 35.06
N MET A 61 86.56 38.16 36.22
CA MET A 61 86.12 39.22 37.14
C MET A 61 87.18 39.64 38.17
N MET A 62 88.31 38.94 38.26
CA MET A 62 89.39 39.22 39.21
C MET A 62 90.40 40.24 38.67
N ASP A 63 91.00 41.03 39.57
CA ASP A 63 92.04 41.99 39.22
C ASP A 63 93.37 41.30 38.86
N THR A 64 94.19 41.98 38.06
CA THR A 64 95.44 41.40 37.53
C THR A 64 96.44 40.96 38.60
N GLU A 65 96.54 41.68 39.72
CA GLU A 65 97.42 41.30 40.85
C GLU A 65 96.92 40.04 41.57
N GLU A 66 95.60 39.90 41.74
CA GLU A 66 95.00 38.72 42.37
C GLU A 66 95.14 37.47 41.50
N ARG A 67 94.99 37.64 40.18
CA ARG A 67 95.21 36.57 39.21
C ARG A 67 96.65 36.09 39.18
N GLU A 68 97.62 37.01 39.28
CA GLU A 68 99.05 36.66 39.31
C GLU A 68 99.43 35.99 40.64
N SER A 69 98.83 36.42 41.76
CA SER A 69 98.96 35.76 43.06
C SER A 69 98.42 34.33 43.05
N LEU A 70 97.27 34.08 42.40
CA LEU A 70 96.74 32.75 42.19
C LEU A 70 97.63 31.90 41.28
N ARG A 71 98.17 32.49 40.23
CA ARG A 71 99.10 31.79 39.31
C ARG A 71 100.36 31.34 40.05
N CYS A 72 100.90 32.17 40.93
CA CYS A 72 102.06 31.82 41.79
C CYS A 72 101.79 30.66 42.75
N GLN A 73 100.51 30.33 43.03
CA GLN A 73 100.15 29.20 43.89
C GLN A 73 100.06 27.88 43.12
N ILE A 74 100.02 27.92 41.78
CA ILE A 74 99.97 26.73 40.94
C ILE A 74 101.42 26.32 40.59
N PRO A 75 101.86 25.09 40.92
CA PRO A 75 103.18 24.61 40.52
C PRO A 75 103.38 24.67 39.00
N GLU A 76 104.53 25.16 38.53
CA GLU A 76 104.83 25.27 37.09
C GLU A 76 104.67 23.93 36.35
N SER A 77 105.05 22.82 36.97
CA SER A 77 104.89 21.47 36.40
C SER A 77 103.43 21.10 36.10
N THR A 78 102.48 21.58 36.90
CA THR A 78 101.05 21.35 36.69
C THR A 78 100.52 22.20 35.54
N ALA A 79 100.95 23.47 35.47
CA ALA A 79 100.59 24.36 34.38
C ALA A 79 101.12 23.82 33.04
N ASP A 80 102.38 23.41 33.00
CA ASP A 80 103.00 22.81 31.81
C ASP A 80 102.31 21.52 31.38
N SER A 81 101.96 20.65 32.32
CA SER A 81 101.20 19.42 32.02
C SER A 81 99.81 19.71 31.44
N MET A 82 99.13 20.77 31.93
CA MET A 82 97.85 21.19 31.39
C MET A 82 97.97 21.82 30.00
N VAL A 83 99.02 22.63 29.77
CA VAL A 83 99.30 23.20 28.44
C VAL A 83 99.64 22.09 27.45
N GLU A 84 100.46 21.11 27.84
CA GLU A 84 100.79 19.95 27.03
C GLU A 84 99.56 19.07 26.77
N TRP A 85 98.64 18.93 27.73
CA TRP A 85 97.39 18.21 27.50
C TRP A 85 96.45 18.94 26.53
N LEU A 86 96.37 20.27 26.61
CA LEU A 86 95.56 21.09 25.69
C LEU A 86 96.18 21.20 24.28
N HIS A 87 97.53 21.21 24.18
CA HIS A 87 98.26 21.28 22.91
C HIS A 87 98.53 19.90 22.30
N GLY A 88 98.52 18.85 23.13
CA GLY A 88 98.62 17.46 22.71
C GLY A 88 97.39 17.11 21.89
N HIS A 89 97.61 16.94 20.58
CA HIS A 89 96.63 16.53 19.58
C HIS A 89 95.55 15.65 20.21
N LEU A 90 94.28 16.10 20.21
CA LEU A 90 93.12 15.38 20.75
C LEU A 90 93.00 14.02 20.04
N SER A 91 93.81 13.06 20.44
CA SER A 91 93.89 11.72 19.91
C SER A 91 92.78 10.91 20.55
N ASN A 92 91.55 11.25 20.17
CA ASN A 92 90.39 10.43 20.38
C ASN A 92 90.48 9.26 19.38
N GLY A 93 91.28 8.24 19.71
CA GLY A 93 91.21 6.89 19.14
C GLY A 93 91.23 6.73 17.61
N HIS A 94 92.26 7.23 16.91
CA HIS A 94 92.47 6.85 15.50
C HIS A 94 93.40 5.65 15.38
N ILE A 95 92.81 4.51 15.00
CA ILE A 95 93.45 3.27 14.60
C ILE A 95 94.17 3.51 13.26
N SER A 96 95.30 2.84 13.06
CA SER A 96 96.17 2.95 11.87
C SER A 96 95.47 2.77 10.51
N LEU A 97 96.12 3.37 9.50
CA LEU A 97 95.84 3.55 8.06
C LEU A 97 95.59 2.25 7.23
N GLY A 98 94.74 1.34 7.70
CA GLY A 98 94.26 0.16 6.97
C GLY A 98 92.78 -0.18 7.23
N GLY A 99 92.12 0.49 8.19
CA GLY A 99 90.69 0.30 8.47
C GLY A 99 89.76 1.23 7.68
N GLY A 100 90.26 2.37 7.19
CA GLY A 100 89.46 3.39 6.51
C GLY A 100 88.76 2.91 5.23
N ASP A 101 89.47 2.14 4.40
CA ASP A 101 88.89 1.53 3.19
C ASP A 101 87.78 0.53 3.54
N HIS A 102 87.94 -0.27 4.59
CA HIS A 102 86.92 -1.23 5.01
C HIS A 102 85.67 -0.56 5.60
N TYR A 103 85.82 0.56 6.33
CA TYR A 103 84.67 1.34 6.79
C TYR A 103 83.98 2.07 5.63
N GLN A 104 84.74 2.63 4.70
CA GLN A 104 84.21 3.31 3.53
C GLN A 104 83.45 2.34 2.61
N GLU A 105 84.01 1.16 2.34
CA GLU A 105 83.32 0.12 1.55
C GLU A 105 82.04 -0.37 2.24
N ARG A 106 82.06 -0.55 3.56
CA ARG A 106 80.86 -0.90 4.34
C ARG A 106 79.81 0.21 4.28
N LEU A 107 80.23 1.47 4.32
CA LEU A 107 79.34 2.62 4.20
C LEU A 107 78.67 2.63 2.81
N SER A 108 79.44 2.49 1.73
CA SER A 108 78.91 2.47 0.37
C SER A 108 77.95 1.29 0.12
N ARG A 109 78.21 0.11 0.70
CA ARG A 109 77.26 -1.01 0.66
C ARG A 109 75.96 -0.69 1.40
N LEU A 110 76.05 -0.12 2.60
CA LEU A 110 74.86 0.30 3.37
C LEU A 110 74.07 1.41 2.66
N GLU A 111 74.75 2.33 1.98
CA GLU A 111 74.11 3.36 1.15
C GLU A 111 73.37 2.74 -0.04
N SER A 112 73.99 1.78 -0.73
CA SER A 112 73.34 1.02 -1.81
C SER A 112 72.14 0.21 -1.30
N ASP A 113 72.26 -0.45 -0.15
CA ASP A 113 71.16 -1.21 0.46
C ASP A 113 70.01 -0.28 0.88
N LYS A 114 70.34 0.90 1.43
CA LYS A 114 69.36 1.95 1.74
C LYS A 114 68.62 2.41 0.48
N GLU A 115 69.33 2.69 -0.61
CA GLU A 115 68.71 3.08 -1.88
C GLU A 115 67.80 1.98 -2.43
N SER A 116 68.23 0.72 -2.39
CA SER A 116 67.41 -0.43 -2.77
C SER A 116 66.16 -0.57 -1.89
N LEU A 117 66.29 -0.36 -0.58
CA LEU A 117 65.16 -0.42 0.35
C LEU A 117 64.17 0.72 0.10
N VAL A 118 64.66 1.94 -0.19
CA VAL A 118 63.81 3.09 -0.56
C VAL A 118 62.98 2.76 -1.81
N LEU A 119 63.58 2.15 -2.83
CA LEU A 119 62.85 1.71 -4.03
C LEU A 119 61.79 0.65 -3.69
N GLN A 120 62.13 -0.34 -2.85
CA GLN A 120 61.16 -1.36 -2.43
C GLN A 120 59.99 -0.76 -1.65
N VAL A 121 60.26 0.19 -0.74
CA VAL A 121 59.22 0.93 -0.02
C VAL A 121 58.37 1.73 -0.99
N SER A 122 58.96 2.41 -1.98
CA SER A 122 58.20 3.15 -3.00
C SER A 122 57.26 2.24 -3.78
N VAL A 123 57.73 1.08 -4.25
CA VAL A 123 56.89 0.12 -4.98
C VAL A 123 55.76 -0.42 -4.11
N LEU A 124 56.04 -0.72 -2.83
CA LEU A 124 55.01 -1.18 -1.90
C LEU A 124 53.98 -0.08 -1.62
N THR A 125 54.41 1.19 -1.50
CA THR A 125 53.51 2.34 -1.36
C THR A 125 52.57 2.44 -2.56
N ASP A 126 53.10 2.43 -3.79
CA ASP A 126 52.28 2.49 -5.01
C ASP A 126 51.29 1.31 -5.10
N GLN A 127 51.73 0.12 -4.68
CA GLN A 127 50.86 -1.07 -4.65
C GLN A 127 49.72 -0.94 -3.64
N VAL A 128 49.99 -0.41 -2.44
CA VAL A 128 48.97 -0.16 -1.41
C VAL A 128 48.00 0.92 -1.88
N GLU A 129 48.49 1.98 -2.52
CA GLU A 129 47.65 3.04 -3.08
C GLU A 129 46.73 2.50 -4.19
N ALA A 130 47.27 1.73 -5.13
CA ALA A 130 46.49 1.10 -6.20
C ALA A 130 45.45 0.10 -5.67
N GLN A 131 45.79 -0.66 -4.62
CA GLN A 131 44.81 -1.51 -3.94
C GLN A 131 43.73 -0.69 -3.23
N GLY A 132 44.09 0.43 -2.60
CA GLY A 132 43.15 1.36 -1.99
C GLY A 132 42.19 1.99 -3.01
N GLU A 133 42.67 2.31 -4.21
CA GLU A 133 41.81 2.73 -5.34
C GLU A 133 40.85 1.62 -5.76
N LYS A 134 41.34 0.39 -5.95
CA LYS A 134 40.50 -0.73 -6.32
C LYS A 134 39.41 -1.03 -5.29
N ILE A 135 39.71 -0.91 -4.00
CA ILE A 135 38.71 -1.06 -2.93
C ILE A 135 37.63 0.01 -3.06
N ARG A 136 38.02 1.28 -3.23
CA ARG A 136 37.08 2.39 -3.43
C ARG A 136 36.18 2.18 -4.65
N ASP A 137 36.73 1.72 -5.77
CA ASP A 137 35.94 1.43 -6.97
C ASP A 137 34.93 0.31 -6.73
N LEU A 138 35.32 -0.74 -6.01
CA LEU A 138 34.42 -1.84 -5.66
C LEU A 138 33.32 -1.38 -4.70
N ASP A 139 33.64 -0.54 -3.72
CA ASP A 139 32.66 0.03 -2.79
C ASP A 139 31.62 0.90 -3.54
N LEU A 140 32.08 1.73 -4.49
CA LEU A 140 31.17 2.50 -5.36
C LEU A 140 30.27 1.61 -6.21
N CYS A 141 30.82 0.55 -6.82
CA CYS A 141 30.02 -0.40 -7.60
C CYS A 141 28.99 -1.13 -6.73
N LEU A 142 29.36 -1.51 -5.50
CA LEU A 142 28.44 -2.16 -4.55
C LEU A 142 27.29 -1.23 -4.17
N GLU A 143 27.57 0.05 -3.91
CA GLU A 143 26.54 1.04 -3.60
C GLU A 143 25.61 1.27 -4.80
N GLU A 144 26.14 1.41 -6.02
CA GLU A 144 25.32 1.55 -7.23
C GLU A 144 24.39 0.34 -7.43
N HIS A 145 24.89 -0.87 -7.19
CA HIS A 145 24.06 -2.09 -7.26
C HIS A 145 23.00 -2.12 -6.16
N ARG A 146 23.31 -1.64 -4.96
CA ARG A 146 22.36 -1.51 -3.85
C ARG A 146 21.26 -0.52 -4.16
N GLU A 147 21.59 0.64 -4.72
CA GLU A 147 20.61 1.62 -5.16
C GLU A 147 19.68 1.07 -6.26
N LYS A 148 20.25 0.38 -7.27
CA LYS A 148 19.45 -0.28 -8.31
C LYS A 148 18.51 -1.32 -7.72
N LEU A 149 18.98 -2.12 -6.77
CA LEU A 149 18.15 -3.11 -6.09
C LEU A 149 16.97 -2.44 -5.38
N ASN A 150 17.25 -1.39 -4.58
CA ASN A 150 16.22 -0.63 -3.87
C ASN A 150 15.19 -0.03 -4.85
N ALA A 151 15.64 0.59 -5.95
CA ALA A 151 14.74 1.16 -6.96
C ALA A 151 13.83 0.09 -7.59
N THR A 152 14.38 -1.10 -7.90
CA THR A 152 13.57 -2.21 -8.44
C THR A 152 12.59 -2.79 -7.41
N GLU A 153 12.97 -2.80 -6.13
CA GLU A 153 12.10 -3.24 -5.04
C GLU A 153 10.95 -2.26 -4.82
N GLU A 154 11.21 -0.95 -4.84
CA GLU A 154 10.18 0.10 -4.75
C GLU A 154 9.18 0.01 -5.92
N MET A 155 9.68 -0.15 -7.15
CA MET A 155 8.83 -0.35 -8.32
C MET A 155 7.95 -1.59 -8.17
N LEU A 156 8.50 -2.70 -7.67
CA LEU A 156 7.74 -3.93 -7.45
C LEU A 156 6.66 -3.73 -6.37
N GLN A 157 6.97 -3.05 -5.27
CA GLN A 157 6.00 -2.74 -4.22
C GLN A 157 4.85 -1.88 -4.77
N GLN A 158 5.16 -0.87 -5.59
CA GLN A 158 4.15 -0.04 -6.25
C GLN A 158 3.25 -0.88 -7.20
N GLU A 159 3.84 -1.75 -8.01
CA GLU A 159 3.10 -2.64 -8.91
C GLU A 159 2.17 -3.58 -8.13
N LEU A 160 2.62 -4.13 -6.99
CA LEU A 160 1.79 -4.96 -6.13
C LEU A 160 0.58 -4.21 -5.55
N LEU A 161 0.76 -2.95 -5.16
CA LEU A 161 -0.33 -2.09 -4.69
C LEU A 161 -1.33 -1.81 -5.82
N CYS A 162 -0.85 -1.42 -7.00
CA CYS A 162 -1.68 -1.20 -8.19
C CYS A 162 -2.45 -2.46 -8.58
N ARG A 163 -1.79 -3.62 -8.62
CA ARG A 163 -2.40 -4.92 -8.91
C ARG A 163 -3.51 -5.26 -7.91
N THR A 164 -3.27 -5.03 -6.62
CA THR A 164 -4.27 -5.29 -5.57
C THR A 164 -5.49 -4.39 -5.75
N SER A 165 -5.28 -3.09 -6.00
CA SER A 165 -6.37 -2.14 -6.26
C SER A 165 -7.20 -2.53 -7.48
N LEU A 166 -6.55 -2.92 -8.59
CA LEU A 166 -7.24 -3.36 -9.80
C LEU A 166 -8.03 -4.65 -9.59
N GLU A 167 -7.50 -5.63 -8.86
CA GLU A 167 -8.22 -6.87 -8.56
C GLU A 167 -9.45 -6.59 -7.68
N THR A 168 -9.36 -5.66 -6.72
CA THR A 168 -10.52 -5.20 -5.94
C THR A 168 -11.59 -4.58 -6.83
N GLN A 169 -11.23 -3.63 -7.71
CA GLN A 169 -12.18 -2.99 -8.63
C GLN A 169 -12.84 -4.00 -9.57
N LYS A 170 -12.08 -4.98 -10.06
CA LYS A 170 -12.61 -6.08 -10.89
C LYS A 170 -13.65 -6.92 -10.12
N LEU A 171 -13.38 -7.26 -8.86
CA LEU A 171 -14.33 -8.00 -8.03
C LEU A 171 -15.61 -7.20 -7.77
N GLU A 172 -15.50 -5.90 -7.52
CA GLU A 172 -16.63 -4.98 -7.37
C GLU A 172 -17.48 -4.93 -8.65
N LEU A 173 -16.86 -4.75 -9.82
CA LEU A 173 -17.56 -4.76 -11.11
C LEU A 173 -18.24 -6.11 -11.40
N MET A 174 -17.60 -7.24 -11.08
CA MET A 174 -18.24 -8.56 -11.21
C MET A 174 -19.46 -8.71 -10.31
N SER A 175 -19.42 -8.16 -9.10
CA SER A 175 -20.57 -8.10 -8.18
C SER A 175 -21.68 -7.23 -8.76
N GLU A 176 -21.36 -6.04 -9.28
CA GLU A 176 -22.33 -5.14 -9.92
C GLU A 176 -23.00 -5.78 -11.14
N VAL A 177 -22.22 -6.42 -12.02
CA VAL A 177 -22.75 -7.16 -13.17
C VAL A 177 -23.70 -8.28 -12.72
N SER A 178 -23.34 -9.00 -11.66
CA SER A 178 -24.20 -10.05 -11.10
C SER A 178 -25.51 -9.47 -10.55
N ASN A 179 -25.45 -8.34 -9.84
CA ASN A 179 -26.62 -7.62 -9.35
C ASN A 179 -27.51 -7.09 -10.49
N LEU A 180 -26.92 -6.54 -11.54
CA LEU A 180 -27.65 -6.07 -12.72
C LEU A 180 -28.36 -7.23 -13.43
N LYS A 181 -27.72 -8.39 -13.56
CA LYS A 181 -28.36 -9.60 -14.11
C LYS A 181 -29.56 -10.05 -13.27
N LEU A 182 -29.44 -10.02 -11.94
CA LEU A 182 -30.57 -10.34 -11.06
C LEU A 182 -31.74 -9.36 -11.23
N LYS A 183 -31.45 -8.05 -11.31
CA LYS A 183 -32.46 -7.01 -11.57
C LYS A 183 -33.13 -7.19 -12.94
N LEU A 184 -32.34 -7.48 -13.98
CA LEU A 184 -32.85 -7.74 -15.31
C LEU A 184 -33.82 -8.93 -15.32
N ASN A 185 -33.41 -10.06 -14.73
CA ASN A 185 -34.27 -11.24 -14.61
C ASN A 185 -35.55 -10.96 -13.82
N ALA A 186 -35.49 -10.12 -12.78
CA ALA A 186 -36.66 -9.72 -12.01
C ALA A 186 -37.63 -8.88 -12.87
N MET A 187 -37.11 -7.89 -13.61
CA MET A 187 -37.90 -7.09 -14.54
C MET A 187 -38.50 -7.92 -15.68
N GLU A 188 -37.77 -8.88 -16.22
CA GLU A 188 -38.28 -9.79 -17.26
C GLU A 188 -39.46 -10.62 -16.74
N LYS A 189 -39.39 -11.12 -15.50
CA LYS A 189 -40.51 -11.81 -14.85
C LYS A 189 -41.71 -10.90 -14.65
N GLU A 190 -41.50 -9.68 -14.17
CA GLU A 190 -42.57 -8.69 -14.04
C GLU A 190 -43.23 -8.41 -15.38
N ARG A 191 -42.44 -8.23 -16.44
CA ARG A 191 -42.94 -8.05 -17.81
C ARG A 191 -43.80 -9.23 -18.27
N MET A 192 -43.37 -10.47 -18.03
CA MET A 192 -44.17 -11.66 -18.37
C MET A 192 -45.50 -11.68 -17.61
N ASN A 193 -45.49 -11.36 -16.32
CA ASN A 193 -46.72 -11.28 -15.52
C ASN A 193 -47.68 -10.19 -16.04
N PHE A 194 -47.15 -9.07 -16.54
CA PHE A 194 -47.96 -8.04 -17.18
C PHE A 194 -48.55 -8.52 -18.51
N ASP A 195 -47.78 -9.22 -19.33
CA ASP A 195 -48.23 -9.77 -20.62
C ASP A 195 -49.33 -10.83 -20.43
N GLU A 196 -49.22 -11.68 -19.41
CA GLU A 196 -50.24 -12.65 -19.03
C GLU A 196 -51.55 -11.96 -18.61
N ARG A 197 -51.48 -10.98 -17.71
CA ARG A 197 -52.67 -10.20 -17.32
C ARG A 197 -53.29 -9.42 -18.47
N PHE A 198 -52.46 -8.94 -19.40
CA PHE A 198 -52.94 -8.23 -20.58
C PHE A 198 -53.73 -9.18 -21.50
N ARG A 199 -53.22 -10.40 -21.72
CA ARG A 199 -53.92 -11.45 -22.46
C ARG A 199 -55.26 -11.82 -21.82
N ASP A 200 -55.29 -12.02 -20.50
CA ASP A 200 -56.53 -12.30 -19.77
C ASP A 200 -57.57 -11.18 -19.96
N SER A 201 -57.11 -9.92 -19.98
CA SER A 201 -57.97 -8.77 -20.25
C SER A 201 -58.51 -8.76 -21.68
N ASP A 202 -57.68 -9.12 -22.67
CA ASP A 202 -58.11 -9.22 -24.07
C ASP A 202 -59.15 -10.32 -24.25
N ASP A 203 -58.98 -11.47 -23.58
CA ASP A 203 -59.95 -12.57 -23.60
C ASP A 203 -61.31 -12.15 -22.99
N LEU A 204 -61.28 -11.41 -21.88
CA LEU A 204 -62.49 -10.82 -21.28
C LEU A 204 -63.19 -9.83 -22.23
N ILE A 205 -62.42 -9.03 -22.98
CA ILE A 205 -62.99 -8.10 -23.97
C ILE A 205 -63.68 -8.87 -25.10
N LEU A 206 -63.10 -9.98 -25.56
CA LEU A 206 -63.72 -10.84 -26.57
C LEU A 206 -65.03 -11.44 -26.05
N GLU A 207 -65.05 -11.95 -24.82
CA GLU A 207 -66.27 -12.48 -24.18
C GLU A 207 -67.36 -11.42 -24.05
N ILE A 208 -67.01 -10.20 -23.62
CA ILE A 208 -67.95 -9.07 -23.55
C ILE A 208 -68.55 -8.77 -24.93
N ASN A 209 -67.74 -8.81 -25.98
CA ASN A 209 -68.22 -8.56 -27.34
C ASN A 209 -69.17 -9.66 -27.81
N GLU A 210 -68.87 -10.93 -27.54
CA GLU A 210 -69.75 -12.05 -27.86
C GLU A 210 -71.10 -11.94 -27.13
N LEU A 211 -71.08 -11.62 -25.84
CA LEU A 211 -72.29 -11.38 -25.05
C LEU A 211 -73.11 -10.21 -25.60
N ARG A 212 -72.47 -9.13 -26.08
CA ARG A 212 -73.15 -8.01 -26.73
C ARG A 212 -73.85 -8.41 -28.02
N TYR A 213 -73.20 -9.21 -28.87
CA TYR A 213 -73.83 -9.74 -30.08
C TYR A 213 -75.04 -10.61 -29.71
N ARG A 214 -74.88 -11.53 -28.76
CA ARG A 214 -75.97 -12.41 -28.29
C ARG A 214 -77.15 -11.62 -27.72
N LEU A 215 -76.87 -10.56 -26.97
CA LEU A 215 -77.89 -9.68 -26.41
C LEU A 215 -78.64 -8.93 -27.53
N THR A 216 -77.92 -8.46 -28.55
CA THR A 216 -78.52 -7.81 -29.73
C THR A 216 -79.44 -8.78 -30.49
N ASP A 217 -79.03 -10.03 -30.68
CA ASP A 217 -79.86 -11.07 -31.31
C ASP A 217 -81.13 -11.32 -30.51
N LEU A 218 -81.02 -11.50 -29.19
CA LEU A 218 -82.17 -11.71 -28.30
C LEU A 218 -83.12 -10.51 -28.27
N GLU A 219 -82.60 -9.28 -28.29
CA GLU A 219 -83.42 -8.08 -28.42
C GLU A 219 -84.20 -8.05 -29.73
N SER A 220 -83.57 -8.49 -30.83
CA SER A 220 -84.23 -8.60 -32.12
C SER A 220 -85.33 -9.67 -32.13
N GLU A 221 -85.07 -10.84 -31.54
CA GLU A 221 -86.07 -11.92 -31.39
C GLU A 221 -87.23 -11.46 -30.52
N LYS A 222 -86.96 -10.82 -29.38
CA LYS A 222 -87.98 -10.23 -28.51
C LYS A 222 -88.86 -9.25 -29.28
N LEU A 223 -88.27 -8.35 -30.06
CA LEU A 223 -89.02 -7.38 -30.88
C LEU A 223 -89.91 -8.09 -31.92
N GLN A 224 -89.44 -9.18 -32.52
CA GLN A 224 -90.26 -9.99 -33.42
C GLN A 224 -91.43 -10.65 -32.68
N TYR A 225 -91.21 -11.22 -31.49
CA TYR A 225 -92.28 -11.79 -30.68
C TYR A 225 -93.30 -10.73 -30.24
N GLU A 226 -92.85 -9.54 -29.87
CA GLU A 226 -93.74 -8.42 -29.53
C GLU A 226 -94.61 -8.00 -30.73
N LYS A 227 -94.04 -7.91 -31.94
CA LYS A 227 -94.79 -7.64 -33.18
C LYS A 227 -95.82 -8.73 -33.47
N LYS A 228 -95.43 -10.01 -33.38
CA LYS A 228 -96.35 -11.15 -33.55
C LYS A 228 -97.48 -11.12 -32.52
N LEU A 229 -97.15 -10.87 -31.26
CA LEU A 229 -98.13 -10.75 -30.16
C LEU A 229 -99.11 -9.59 -30.40
N LYS A 230 -98.64 -8.47 -30.97
CA LYS A 230 -99.50 -7.35 -31.33
C LYS A 230 -100.48 -7.73 -32.44
N SER A 231 -100.00 -8.37 -33.52
CA SER A 231 -100.86 -8.86 -34.62
C SER A 231 -101.92 -9.83 -34.13
N THR A 232 -101.55 -10.82 -33.32
CA THR A 232 -102.51 -11.82 -32.81
C THR A 232 -103.54 -11.22 -31.86
N LYS A 233 -103.16 -10.21 -31.06
CA LYS A 233 -104.12 -9.43 -30.26
C LYS A 233 -105.11 -8.68 -31.15
N GLU A 234 -104.64 -8.02 -32.20
CA GLU A 234 -105.49 -7.30 -33.16
C GLU A 234 -106.47 -8.26 -33.87
N GLU A 235 -105.98 -9.41 -34.34
CA GLU A 235 -106.81 -10.47 -34.93
C GLU A 235 -107.89 -10.98 -33.96
N LEU A 236 -107.51 -11.23 -32.69
CA LEU A 236 -108.48 -11.62 -31.65
C LEU A 236 -109.55 -10.56 -31.42
N THR A 237 -109.20 -9.27 -31.44
CA THR A 237 -110.20 -8.19 -31.31
C THR A 237 -111.15 -8.14 -32.50
N LEU A 238 -110.64 -8.39 -33.72
CA LEU A 238 -111.47 -8.46 -34.92
C LEU A 238 -112.45 -9.64 -34.86
N LEU A 239 -111.95 -10.82 -34.48
CA LEU A 239 -112.77 -12.02 -34.33
C LEU A 239 -113.85 -11.84 -33.26
N ARG A 240 -113.52 -11.22 -32.11
CA ARG A 240 -114.53 -10.88 -31.08
C ARG A 240 -115.64 -10.00 -31.62
N ARG A 241 -115.29 -8.94 -32.36
CA ARG A 241 -116.28 -8.05 -33.00
C ARG A 241 -117.15 -8.78 -34.02
N GLN A 242 -116.58 -9.69 -34.81
CA GLN A 242 -117.35 -10.52 -35.74
C GLN A 242 -118.31 -11.46 -35.01
N LEU A 243 -117.86 -12.07 -33.91
CA LEU A 243 -118.67 -12.94 -33.06
C LEU A 243 -119.84 -12.16 -32.46
N GLU A 244 -119.60 -10.98 -31.89
CA GLU A 244 -120.63 -10.08 -31.38
C GLU A 244 -121.65 -9.68 -32.46
N GLY A 245 -121.18 -9.42 -33.69
CA GLY A 245 -122.05 -9.13 -34.84
C GLY A 245 -122.93 -10.32 -35.23
N LYS A 246 -122.33 -11.52 -35.33
CA LYS A 246 -123.02 -12.79 -35.60
C LYS A 246 -124.01 -13.14 -34.49
N ASP A 247 -123.67 -12.92 -33.23
CA ASP A 247 -124.57 -13.10 -32.08
C ASP A 247 -125.74 -12.11 -32.13
N GLY A 248 -125.49 -10.88 -32.56
CA GLY A 248 -126.53 -9.88 -32.82
C GLY A 248 -127.47 -10.28 -33.97
N GLU A 249 -126.92 -10.84 -35.06
CA GLU A 249 -127.71 -11.42 -36.16
C GLU A 249 -128.49 -12.66 -35.72
N MET A 250 -127.88 -13.56 -34.96
CA MET A 250 -128.52 -14.74 -34.40
C MET A 250 -129.68 -14.35 -33.48
N ARG A 251 -129.50 -13.32 -32.64
CA ARG A 251 -130.59 -12.74 -31.83
C ARG A 251 -131.72 -12.16 -32.70
N ARG A 252 -131.40 -11.47 -33.80
CA ARG A 252 -132.43 -10.98 -34.75
C ARG A 252 -133.18 -12.12 -35.42
N ILE A 253 -132.49 -13.11 -35.95
CA ILE A 253 -133.11 -14.29 -36.57
C ILE A 253 -133.92 -15.09 -35.52
N GLN A 254 -133.44 -15.23 -34.28
CA GLN A 254 -134.20 -15.82 -33.18
C GLN A 254 -135.44 -14.98 -32.82
N SER A 255 -135.41 -13.66 -32.94
CA SER A 255 -136.62 -12.84 -32.76
C SER A 255 -137.62 -13.00 -33.93
N GLU A 256 -137.11 -13.18 -35.16
CA GLU A 256 -137.91 -13.41 -36.37
C GLU A 256 -138.50 -14.84 -36.43
N THR A 257 -137.75 -15.84 -35.96
CA THR A 257 -138.19 -17.24 -35.83
C THR A 257 -138.94 -17.51 -34.52
N GLY A 258 -138.67 -16.75 -33.46
CA GLY A 258 -139.45 -16.72 -32.22
C GLY A 258 -140.88 -16.24 -32.44
N PHE A 259 -141.11 -15.40 -33.46
CA PHE A 259 -142.46 -15.07 -33.93
C PHE A 259 -143.19 -16.24 -34.60
N LYS A 260 -142.51 -17.36 -34.91
CA LYS A 260 -143.08 -18.59 -35.49
C LYS A 260 -142.97 -19.84 -34.59
N SER A 261 -142.26 -19.79 -33.47
CA SER A 261 -141.98 -20.95 -32.60
C SER A 261 -142.69 -20.94 -31.23
N ILE A 262 -143.69 -20.08 -31.03
CA ILE A 262 -144.65 -20.22 -29.92
C ILE A 262 -145.76 -21.20 -30.34
N ALA A 263 -145.36 -22.44 -30.65
CA ALA A 263 -146.27 -23.56 -30.72
C ALA A 263 -145.45 -24.85 -30.52
N MET A 264 -145.75 -25.53 -29.42
CA MET A 264 -145.43 -26.94 -29.13
C MET A 264 -144.15 -27.25 -28.30
N SER A 265 -144.35 -27.08 -26.98
CA SER A 265 -144.20 -28.08 -25.88
C SER A 265 -142.84 -28.70 -25.50
N ASN A 266 -142.37 -28.28 -24.32
CA ASN A 266 -142.10 -29.01 -23.06
C ASN A 266 -141.35 -30.37 -22.96
N ALA A 267 -140.60 -30.40 -21.84
CA ALA A 267 -140.16 -31.51 -20.97
C ALA A 267 -138.82 -32.20 -21.30
N ASP A 268 -137.97 -32.61 -20.35
CA ASP A 268 -137.69 -32.29 -18.94
C ASP A 268 -136.40 -33.07 -18.56
N SER A 269 -135.78 -32.71 -17.43
CA SER A 269 -134.95 -33.55 -16.53
C SER A 269 -133.44 -33.86 -16.80
N LEU A 270 -132.64 -33.20 -15.93
CA LEU A 270 -131.69 -33.75 -14.92
C LEU A 270 -130.30 -34.34 -15.32
N GLU A 271 -129.26 -33.73 -14.71
CA GLU A 271 -128.28 -34.37 -13.79
C GLU A 271 -126.76 -34.30 -14.11
N ARG A 272 -126.02 -33.69 -13.15
CA ARG A 272 -124.64 -33.93 -12.65
C ARG A 272 -123.35 -33.53 -13.43
N VAL A 273 -122.57 -32.68 -12.74
CA VAL A 273 -121.14 -32.83 -12.30
C VAL A 273 -120.01 -32.57 -13.31
N SER A 274 -119.22 -31.49 -13.11
CA SER A 274 -117.87 -31.50 -12.50
C SER A 274 -117.00 -30.29 -12.90
N HIS A 275 -116.44 -29.61 -11.91
CA HIS A 275 -115.19 -28.82 -11.98
C HIS A 275 -113.98 -29.80 -12.15
N PRO A 276 -112.81 -29.38 -12.68
CA PRO A 276 -111.88 -28.58 -11.86
C PRO A 276 -110.99 -27.53 -12.57
N ASP A 277 -110.53 -26.67 -11.68
CA ASP A 277 -109.49 -25.65 -11.72
C ASP A 277 -108.07 -26.28 -11.83
N GLU A 278 -107.06 -25.41 -11.96
CA GLU A 278 -105.63 -25.65 -11.64
C GLU A 278 -104.83 -26.70 -12.43
N THR A 279 -104.16 -26.29 -13.51
CA THR A 279 -102.74 -26.64 -13.73
C THR A 279 -102.11 -25.72 -14.77
N LEU A 280 -100.79 -25.49 -14.65
CA LEU A 280 -99.90 -24.65 -15.49
C LEU A 280 -99.48 -23.27 -14.92
N ARG A 281 -99.48 -23.11 -13.60
CA ARG A 281 -98.44 -22.31 -12.91
C ARG A 281 -97.41 -23.24 -12.25
N LYS A 282 -96.48 -23.81 -13.03
CA LYS A 282 -95.18 -24.36 -12.55
C LYS A 282 -94.38 -24.92 -13.74
N ARG A 283 -93.64 -24.06 -14.45
CA ARG A 283 -92.36 -24.39 -15.14
C ARG A 283 -91.60 -23.09 -15.47
N LEU A 284 -91.33 -22.30 -14.45
CA LEU A 284 -90.39 -21.17 -14.53
C LEU A 284 -89.55 -21.15 -13.24
N LYS A 285 -88.80 -22.23 -13.05
CA LYS A 285 -87.64 -22.28 -12.17
C LYS A 285 -86.77 -23.47 -12.60
N GLU A 286 -86.03 -23.26 -13.69
CA GLU A 286 -84.77 -23.93 -14.05
C GLU A 286 -84.42 -23.57 -15.49
N LYS A 287 -83.68 -22.46 -15.63
CA LYS A 287 -82.45 -22.34 -16.41
C LYS A 287 -81.92 -20.91 -16.25
#